data_AF-A0A4Y6PNT3-F1
#
_entry.id   AF-A0A4Y6PNT3-F1
#
_cell.length_a   1.000
_cell.length_b   1.000
_cell.length_c   1.000
_cell.angle_alpha   90.00
_cell.angle_beta   90.00
_cell.angle_gamma   90.00
#
_symmetry.space_group_name_H-M   'P 1'
#
loop_
_entity.id
_entity.type
_entity.pdbx_description
1 polymer ?
#
loop_
_entity_poly.entity_id
_entity_poly.type
_entity_poly.pdbx_seq_one_letter_code
_entity_poly.pdbx_strand_id
1 'polypeptide(L)'
;MGTLQCIRQSPNRLHDIDHIGPKKACKTCGVRCTFFRPSERMKDRLTFATQRWIDGADLLLTRLFLQLAEPPHAEVENTMSVHTDPTRLRKALLTVAAVLVAILLPVVAFAIPGSGDFVALESPSARDITGLYNIIAKICLVILIIVEAVLFVAIIKFRRRSEDEQPVQNHGNLKLELGWTLAAIVAQVYIGFITIDVMFEVETMPETEMTVEAIAYQWDWEFRYPDHGGIVHEDLVVPANTNIKLEVTSRDVIHSIFMPELGVKIDAVPGRFNYWWFNADGPVNATGIAGRTTQQPERIEQVTTRPDWWKYFTGEFLPEPGEKFYEPPQQNGGSKLERRVSYLGASRDATTSPYEKYNATEYRGMCTELCGKDHWDMYFRTVAMTKSDFAQWLEDKKTGGTGEVDGAQIYTKNCASCHGAEGQGTPGTYPPLKGAKWTTQEDMQRDHISVVLNGLQGEITVLGQTYNGVMQPFGQKLNDAQVAAVVNHERTSWGNNGGEVSEELVAEVRAELGLPPFPAGGAEPVPQDELMKVGDRVYGACVSCHGADGEGLDDVRSLANNPTVIGDVAQTVAVLHGAEGHPAMGKPLSARQLAGVLTYMRNSFGNEASAVQPEEVERIRTELK
;
A
#
# COMPACT_ATOMS: atom_id res chain seq x y z
N MET A 1 -17.27 -4.75 35.29
CA MET A 1 -18.27 -5.42 34.43
C MET A 1 -17.87 -5.16 32.98
N GLY A 2 -17.56 -6.20 32.23
CA GLY A 2 -17.11 -6.16 30.83
C GLY A 2 -16.82 -7.60 30.37
N THR A 3 -17.51 -8.04 29.34
CA THR A 3 -17.84 -9.42 28.95
C THR A 3 -16.69 -10.14 28.23
N LEU A 4 -16.42 -11.41 28.58
CA LEU A 4 -15.50 -12.29 27.84
C LEU A 4 -16.31 -13.26 26.98
N GLN A 5 -16.19 -13.15 25.65
CA GLN A 5 -16.77 -14.08 24.69
C GLN A 5 -15.79 -15.23 24.41
N CYS A 6 -16.29 -16.47 24.44
CA CYS A 6 -15.57 -17.66 24.01
C CYS A 6 -15.92 -17.95 22.54
N ILE A 7 -14.96 -17.88 21.62
CA ILE A 7 -15.18 -18.10 20.19
C ILE A 7 -14.78 -19.55 19.84
N ARG A 8 -15.76 -20.47 19.78
CA ARG A 8 -16.14 -21.27 18.57
C ARG A 8 -17.09 -22.44 18.89
N GLN A 9 -18.08 -22.59 17.99
CA GLN A 9 -18.91 -23.75 17.65
C GLN A 9 -20.09 -24.15 18.58
N SER A 10 -21.23 -23.45 18.47
CA SER A 10 -22.51 -23.99 17.94
C SER A 10 -23.62 -22.92 18.08
N PRO A 11 -24.66 -22.91 17.23
CA PRO A 11 -25.70 -21.88 17.28
C PRO A 11 -26.74 -22.25 18.34
N ASN A 12 -27.16 -21.25 19.14
CA ASN A 12 -28.30 -21.24 20.06
C ASN A 12 -28.12 -21.91 21.44
N ARG A 13 -27.51 -21.18 22.39
CA ARG A 13 -28.03 -20.94 23.76
C ARG A 13 -27.04 -20.13 24.61
N LEU A 14 -27.53 -19.08 25.28
CA LEU A 14 -26.81 -18.38 26.35
C LEU A 14 -27.13 -19.08 27.69
N HIS A 15 -26.12 -19.37 28.50
CA HIS A 15 -26.27 -19.83 29.88
C HIS A 15 -25.46 -18.92 30.82
N ASP A 16 -26.10 -18.43 31.87
CA ASP A 16 -25.49 -17.66 32.95
C ASP A 16 -24.63 -18.55 33.85
N ILE A 17 -23.45 -18.08 34.24
CA ILE A 17 -22.55 -18.77 35.16
C ILE A 17 -22.30 -17.86 36.36
N ASP A 18 -23.07 -18.08 37.43
CA ASP A 18 -22.73 -17.62 38.78
C ASP A 18 -21.90 -18.70 39.50
N HIS A 19 -20.85 -18.25 40.19
CA HIS A 19 -19.98 -18.95 41.16
C HIS A 19 -18.72 -19.69 40.65
N ILE A 20 -17.55 -19.11 40.92
CA ILE A 20 -16.25 -19.81 40.95
C ILE A 20 -15.53 -19.52 42.28
N GLY A 21 -15.26 -20.57 43.06
CA GLY A 21 -14.38 -20.56 44.25
C GLY A 21 -12.91 -20.92 43.94
N PRO A 22 -12.00 -20.87 44.92
CA PRO A 22 -10.56 -20.59 44.72
C PRO A 22 -9.68 -21.78 44.28
N LYS A 23 -10.20 -22.79 43.57
CA LYS A 23 -9.37 -23.85 42.98
C LYS A 23 -9.80 -24.14 41.53
N LYS A 24 -8.87 -23.87 40.61
CA LYS A 24 -9.01 -23.79 39.15
C LYS A 24 -9.26 -25.16 38.50
N ALA A 25 -10.48 -25.43 38.05
CA ALA A 25 -10.84 -26.31 36.93
C ALA A 25 -12.33 -26.13 36.56
N CYS A 26 -12.68 -26.15 35.26
CA CYS A 26 -14.07 -26.23 34.82
C CYS A 26 -14.59 -27.67 35.01
N LYS A 27 -15.64 -27.85 35.82
CA LYS A 27 -16.19 -29.18 36.15
C LYS A 27 -16.83 -29.92 34.97
N THR A 28 -17.15 -29.23 33.87
CA THR A 28 -17.90 -29.82 32.76
C THR A 28 -17.02 -30.34 31.61
N CYS A 29 -15.77 -29.88 31.49
CA CYS A 29 -14.88 -30.27 30.38
C CYS A 29 -13.48 -30.74 30.78
N GLY A 30 -13.08 -30.67 32.06
CA GLY A 30 -11.86 -31.31 32.56
C GLY A 30 -10.51 -30.75 32.05
N VAL A 31 -10.49 -29.69 31.23
CA VAL A 31 -9.25 -29.14 30.67
C VAL A 31 -8.54 -28.21 31.67
N ARG A 32 -7.23 -28.39 31.86
CA ARG A 32 -6.36 -27.47 32.62
C ARG A 32 -5.97 -26.27 31.75
N CYS A 33 -6.35 -25.07 32.15
CA CYS A 33 -5.85 -23.83 31.54
C CYS A 33 -4.44 -23.51 32.04
N THR A 34 -3.45 -23.48 31.15
CA THR A 34 -2.13 -22.88 31.39
C THR A 34 -2.24 -21.36 31.28
N PHE A 35 -1.82 -20.64 32.32
CA PHE A 35 -1.77 -19.18 32.34
C PHE A 35 -0.53 -18.72 31.56
N PHE A 36 -0.73 -18.00 30.45
CA PHE A 36 0.34 -17.21 29.83
C PHE A 36 0.50 -15.93 30.67
N ARG A 37 1.61 -15.83 31.43
CA ARG A 37 2.00 -14.57 32.09
C ARG A 37 2.79 -13.73 31.07
N PRO A 38 2.44 -12.45 30.84
CA PRO A 38 3.35 -11.55 30.15
C PRO A 38 4.60 -11.33 31.01
N SER A 39 5.77 -11.18 30.38
CA SER A 39 7.02 -10.91 31.07
C SER A 39 6.96 -9.57 31.82
N GLU A 40 7.59 -9.52 33.01
CA GLU A 40 7.52 -8.37 33.94
C GLU A 40 8.08 -7.05 33.38
N ARG A 41 8.75 -7.06 32.23
CA ARG A 41 9.29 -5.84 31.59
C ARG A 41 8.25 -4.92 30.92
N MET A 42 7.02 -5.39 30.69
CA MET A 42 5.98 -4.59 30.03
C MET A 42 5.15 -3.72 31.00
N LYS A 43 5.21 -4.00 32.31
CA LYS A 43 4.39 -3.27 33.30
C LYS A 43 4.99 -1.94 33.72
N ASP A 44 6.31 -1.76 33.59
CA ASP A 44 7.01 -0.67 34.27
C ASP A 44 7.12 0.64 33.46
N ARG A 45 6.92 0.62 32.13
CA ARG A 45 7.03 1.84 31.30
C ARG A 45 5.70 2.54 31.01
N LEU A 46 4.58 1.81 30.92
CA LEU A 46 3.25 2.38 30.65
C LEU A 46 2.52 2.90 31.89
N THR A 47 2.94 2.49 33.08
CA THR A 47 2.33 2.90 34.36
C THR A 47 3.03 4.10 34.98
N PHE A 48 4.30 4.36 34.70
CA PHE A 48 5.05 5.39 35.44
C PHE A 48 4.75 6.82 34.99
N ALA A 49 4.53 7.06 33.68
CA ALA A 49 4.25 8.40 33.16
C ALA A 49 2.79 8.83 33.40
N THR A 50 1.84 7.92 33.22
CA THR A 50 0.41 8.13 33.50
C THR A 50 0.14 8.27 34.99
N GLN A 51 0.78 7.47 35.85
CA GLN A 51 0.60 7.58 37.30
C GLN A 51 1.21 8.87 37.87
N ARG A 52 2.39 9.32 37.40
CA ARG A 52 2.97 10.61 37.84
C ARG A 52 2.12 11.82 37.45
N TRP A 53 1.42 11.73 36.30
CA TRP A 53 0.52 12.78 35.84
C TRP A 53 -0.80 12.78 36.61
N ILE A 54 -1.34 11.60 36.92
CA ILE A 54 -2.53 11.44 37.78
C ILE A 54 -2.21 11.93 39.20
N ASP A 55 -1.10 11.51 39.80
CA ASP A 55 -0.70 11.91 41.15
C ASP A 55 -0.35 13.42 41.23
N GLY A 56 0.23 13.98 40.16
CA GLY A 56 0.53 15.41 40.04
C GLY A 56 -0.72 16.29 39.85
N ALA A 57 -1.67 15.84 39.04
CA ALA A 57 -2.95 16.50 38.85
C ALA A 57 -3.83 16.42 40.10
N ASP A 58 -3.81 15.28 40.82
CA ASP A 58 -4.51 15.12 42.10
C ASP A 58 -3.92 16.04 43.18
N LEU A 59 -2.60 16.19 43.25
CA LEU A 59 -1.95 17.10 44.23
C LEU A 59 -2.25 18.58 43.96
N LEU A 60 -2.33 18.99 42.69
CA LEU A 60 -2.64 20.37 42.30
C LEU A 60 -4.12 20.69 42.52
N LEU A 61 -5.02 19.78 42.16
CA LEU A 61 -6.46 19.93 42.38
C LEU A 61 -6.83 19.83 43.87
N THR A 62 -6.18 18.96 44.64
CA THR A 62 -6.41 18.82 46.09
C THR A 62 -5.86 20.02 46.87
N ARG A 63 -4.72 20.60 46.48
CA ARG A 63 -4.21 21.86 47.06
C ARG A 63 -5.08 23.06 46.71
N LEU A 64 -5.59 23.15 45.48
CA LEU A 64 -6.55 24.19 45.10
C LEU A 64 -7.88 24.06 45.87
N PHE A 65 -8.31 22.82 46.17
CA PHE A 65 -9.54 22.57 46.93
C PHE A 65 -9.38 22.85 48.43
N LEU A 66 -8.21 22.56 49.02
CA LEU A 66 -7.91 22.80 50.44
C LEU A 66 -7.66 24.28 50.77
N GLN A 67 -7.06 25.06 49.85
CA GLN A 67 -6.92 26.51 50.03
C GLN A 67 -8.26 27.28 49.98
N LEU A 68 -9.34 26.64 49.53
CA LEU A 68 -10.69 27.21 49.44
C LEU A 68 -11.63 26.74 50.58
N ALA A 69 -11.10 26.13 51.65
CA ALA A 69 -11.89 25.42 52.66
C ALA A 69 -11.65 25.83 54.13
N GLU A 70 -10.95 26.92 54.44
CA GLU A 70 -10.83 27.42 55.82
C GLU A 70 -11.50 28.79 56.02
N PRO A 71 -12.42 28.95 57.00
CA PRO A 71 -12.94 30.26 57.37
C PRO A 71 -12.01 30.93 58.41
N PRO A 72 -11.72 32.23 58.30
CA PRO A 72 -10.94 32.92 59.33
C PRO A 72 -11.81 33.26 60.55
N HIS A 73 -11.19 33.16 61.73
CA HIS A 73 -11.73 33.64 62.99
C HIS A 73 -12.04 35.14 62.94
N ALA A 74 -13.14 35.52 63.59
CA ALA A 74 -13.67 36.87 63.63
C ALA A 74 -12.84 37.82 64.51
N GLU A 75 -12.46 38.97 63.96
CA GLU A 75 -12.33 40.23 64.69
C GLU A 75 -13.09 41.32 63.91
N VAL A 76 -13.89 42.08 64.66
CA VAL A 76 -14.86 43.04 64.16
C VAL A 76 -14.16 44.38 63.96
N GLU A 77 -14.09 44.87 62.72
CA GLU A 77 -13.94 46.31 62.47
C GLU A 77 -14.71 46.74 61.21
N ASN A 78 -15.51 47.77 61.40
CA ASN A 78 -16.50 48.32 60.47
C ASN A 78 -15.81 48.94 59.24
N THR A 79 -15.83 48.25 58.10
CA THR A 79 -15.68 48.88 56.78
C THR A 79 -16.67 48.25 55.81
N MET A 80 -17.30 49.09 54.98
CA MET A 80 -18.30 48.69 53.98
C MET A 80 -17.77 47.56 53.11
N SER A 81 -18.21 46.32 53.38
CA SER A 81 -17.86 45.16 52.57
C SER A 81 -18.92 44.95 51.50
N VAL A 82 -18.48 45.00 50.25
CA VAL A 82 -19.25 44.46 49.13
C VAL A 82 -19.34 42.95 49.36
N HIS A 83 -20.48 42.47 49.88
CA HIS A 83 -20.75 41.04 50.02
C HIS A 83 -20.79 40.38 48.64
N THR A 84 -19.65 39.88 48.17
CA THR A 84 -19.60 38.88 47.11
C THR A 84 -19.85 37.52 47.75
N ASP A 85 -21.00 36.91 47.44
CA ASP A 85 -21.36 35.57 47.92
C ASP A 85 -20.29 34.56 47.45
N PRO A 86 -19.48 33.98 48.36
CA PRO A 86 -18.37 33.11 47.99
C PRO A 86 -18.84 31.86 47.25
N THR A 87 -20.11 31.45 47.41
CA THR A 87 -20.70 30.33 46.69
C THR A 87 -21.00 30.67 45.23
N ARG A 88 -21.36 31.92 44.93
CA ARG A 88 -21.57 32.39 43.54
C ARG A 88 -20.25 32.56 42.81
N LEU A 89 -19.23 33.10 43.47
CA LEU A 89 -17.89 33.24 42.90
C LEU A 89 -17.29 31.86 42.60
N ARG A 90 -17.41 30.89 43.53
CA ARG A 90 -16.93 29.51 43.33
C ARG A 90 -17.65 28.79 42.18
N LYS A 91 -18.98 28.98 42.04
CA LYS A 91 -19.75 28.44 40.91
C LYS A 91 -19.38 29.10 39.58
N ALA A 92 -19.15 30.41 39.56
CA ALA A 92 -18.69 31.13 38.38
C ALA A 92 -17.30 30.65 37.94
N LEU A 93 -16.36 30.50 38.89
CA LEU A 93 -15.02 30.00 38.63
C LEU A 93 -15.02 28.54 38.12
N LEU A 94 -15.83 27.66 38.71
CA LEU A 94 -15.98 26.28 38.22
C LEU A 94 -16.60 26.21 36.82
N THR A 95 -17.52 27.12 36.51
CA THR A 95 -18.13 27.20 35.17
C THR A 95 -17.11 27.69 34.13
N VAL A 96 -16.34 28.73 34.45
CA VAL A 96 -15.26 29.22 33.59
C VAL A 96 -14.19 28.14 33.39
N ALA A 97 -13.82 27.43 34.46
CA ALA A 97 -12.86 26.32 34.38
C ALA A 97 -13.40 25.18 33.49
N ALA A 98 -14.67 24.79 33.61
CA ALA A 98 -15.28 23.76 32.76
C ALA A 98 -15.33 24.17 31.28
N VAL A 99 -15.67 25.43 30.99
CA VAL A 99 -15.65 25.97 29.62
C VAL A 99 -14.23 26.02 29.07
N LEU A 100 -13.25 26.47 29.86
CA LEU A 100 -11.85 26.45 29.46
C LEU A 100 -11.34 25.04 29.21
N VAL A 101 -11.69 24.06 30.05
CA VAL A 101 -11.33 22.66 29.83
C VAL A 101 -11.98 22.12 28.56
N ALA A 102 -13.26 22.41 28.30
CA ALA A 102 -13.94 21.98 27.08
C ALA A 102 -13.35 22.60 25.80
N ILE A 103 -12.79 23.81 25.87
CA ILE A 103 -12.09 24.46 24.75
C ILE A 103 -10.65 23.94 24.63
N LEU A 104 -9.96 23.72 25.75
CA LEU A 104 -8.56 23.30 25.78
C LEU A 104 -8.41 21.80 25.44
N LEU A 105 -9.38 20.94 25.75
CA LEU A 105 -9.27 19.50 25.46
C LEU A 105 -9.14 19.20 23.95
N PRO A 106 -9.98 19.78 23.07
CA PRO A 106 -9.84 19.61 21.62
C PRO A 106 -8.56 20.25 21.07
N VAL A 107 -8.15 21.39 21.63
CA VAL A 107 -6.91 22.09 21.22
C VAL A 107 -5.68 21.28 21.62
N VAL A 108 -5.67 20.71 22.82
CA VAL A 108 -4.61 19.80 23.29
C VAL A 108 -4.64 18.51 22.50
N ALA A 109 -5.83 17.97 22.19
CA ALA A 109 -5.96 16.78 21.34
C ALA A 109 -5.33 17.01 19.97
N PHE A 110 -5.54 18.17 19.34
CA PHE A 110 -4.89 18.59 18.08
C PHE A 110 -3.38 18.89 18.19
N ALA A 111 -2.87 19.05 19.42
CA ALA A 111 -1.46 19.29 19.68
C ALA A 111 -0.67 17.98 19.91
N ILE A 112 -1.35 16.83 19.94
CA ILE A 112 -0.75 15.50 20.06
C ILE A 112 -0.19 15.07 18.69
N PRO A 113 1.09 14.66 18.58
CA PRO A 113 1.66 14.13 17.34
C PRO A 113 0.83 12.98 16.77
N GLY A 114 0.48 13.05 15.48
CA GLY A 114 -0.32 12.03 14.78
C GLY A 114 -1.84 12.24 14.84
N SER A 115 -2.31 13.28 15.52
CA SER A 115 -3.72 13.71 15.45
C SER A 115 -3.88 14.80 14.39
N GLY A 116 -4.46 14.46 13.24
CA GLY A 116 -4.82 15.43 12.20
C GLY A 116 -3.71 15.83 11.20
N ASP A 117 -2.44 15.46 11.43
CA ASP A 117 -1.41 15.55 10.38
C ASP A 117 -1.54 14.28 9.50
N PHE A 118 -2.08 14.40 8.29
CA PHE A 118 -1.94 13.36 7.26
C PHE A 118 -0.49 13.44 6.77
N VAL A 119 0.39 12.50 7.16
CA VAL A 119 1.84 12.65 6.92
C VAL A 119 2.27 11.92 5.64
N ALA A 120 1.62 12.26 4.52
CA ALA A 120 2.09 11.87 3.21
C ALA A 120 2.94 13.04 2.67
N LEU A 121 4.28 12.94 2.73
CA LEU A 121 5.17 14.06 2.42
C LEU A 121 6.25 13.74 1.38
N GLU A 122 6.31 12.51 0.91
CA GLU A 122 7.44 11.97 0.14
C GLU A 122 7.15 11.96 -1.38
N SER A 123 6.11 12.70 -1.79
CA SER A 123 5.77 13.01 -3.18
C SER A 123 5.19 14.43 -3.29
N PRO A 124 5.22 15.07 -4.48
CA PRO A 124 4.54 16.34 -4.72
C PRO A 124 3.04 16.26 -4.41
N SER A 125 2.33 15.29 -5.00
CA SER A 125 0.88 15.12 -4.81
C SER A 125 0.50 14.88 -3.35
N ALA A 126 1.33 14.14 -2.61
CA ALA A 126 1.11 13.89 -1.19
C ALA A 126 1.17 15.17 -0.35
N ARG A 127 2.11 16.07 -0.67
CA ARG A 127 2.23 17.38 0.00
C ARG A 127 0.98 18.23 -0.23
N ASP A 128 0.44 18.23 -1.44
CA ASP A 128 -0.78 19.00 -1.77
C ASP A 128 -2.02 18.44 -1.06
N ILE A 129 -2.18 17.10 -1.07
CA ILE A 129 -3.23 16.40 -0.33
C ILE A 129 -3.12 16.72 1.17
N THR A 130 -1.93 16.60 1.75
CA THR A 130 -1.65 16.90 3.16
C THR A 130 -1.98 18.36 3.49
N GLY A 131 -1.61 19.30 2.62
CA GLY A 131 -1.94 20.70 2.75
C GLY A 131 -3.44 20.95 2.82
N LEU A 132 -4.22 20.33 1.92
CA LEU A 132 -5.68 20.41 1.91
C LEU A 132 -6.29 19.85 3.20
N TYR A 133 -5.87 18.64 3.62
CA TYR A 133 -6.34 18.04 4.87
C TYR A 133 -6.09 18.95 6.07
N ASN A 134 -4.91 19.58 6.14
CA ASN A 134 -4.55 20.48 7.22
C ASN A 134 -5.41 21.75 7.25
N ILE A 135 -5.78 22.30 6.08
CA ILE A 135 -6.68 23.45 6.00
C ILE A 135 -8.07 23.06 6.48
N ILE A 136 -8.61 21.94 5.99
CA ILE A 136 -9.95 21.44 6.37
C ILE A 136 -9.99 21.14 7.87
N ALA A 137 -8.97 20.47 8.41
CA ALA A 137 -8.87 20.14 9.83
C ALA A 137 -8.90 21.39 10.72
N LYS A 138 -8.20 22.47 10.33
CA LYS A 138 -8.23 23.76 11.05
C LYS A 138 -9.63 24.38 11.06
N ILE A 139 -10.34 24.36 9.93
CA ILE A 139 -11.72 24.89 9.83
C ILE A 139 -12.66 24.07 10.72
N CYS A 140 -12.59 22.74 10.63
CA CYS A 140 -13.39 21.83 11.44
C CYS A 140 -13.14 22.02 12.94
N LEU A 141 -11.88 22.22 13.35
CA LEU A 141 -11.55 22.49 14.76
C LEU A 141 -12.19 23.78 15.27
N VAL A 142 -12.18 24.86 14.49
CA VAL A 142 -12.83 26.12 14.87
C VAL A 142 -14.34 25.93 15.04
N ILE A 143 -14.99 25.25 14.10
CA ILE A 143 -16.43 24.95 14.16
C ILE A 143 -16.74 24.09 15.39
N LEU A 144 -15.95 23.04 15.64
CA LEU A 144 -16.08 22.17 16.79
C LEU A 144 -16.01 22.95 18.09
N ILE A 145 -15.00 23.82 18.26
CA ILE A 145 -14.85 24.66 19.46
C ILE A 145 -16.08 25.55 19.67
N ILE A 146 -16.61 26.16 18.62
CA ILE A 146 -17.81 27.02 18.71
C ILE A 146 -19.04 26.20 19.13
N VAL A 147 -19.29 25.08 18.45
CA VAL A 147 -20.46 24.23 18.72
C VAL A 147 -20.40 23.65 20.13
N GLU A 148 -19.25 23.09 20.52
CA GLU A 148 -19.05 22.55 21.85
C GLU A 148 -19.20 23.65 22.91
N ALA A 149 -18.59 24.82 22.74
CA ALA A 149 -18.72 25.91 23.70
C ALA A 149 -20.19 26.33 23.91
N VAL A 150 -20.97 26.45 22.83
CA VAL A 150 -22.41 26.76 22.92
C VAL A 150 -23.16 25.65 23.65
N LEU A 151 -22.87 24.38 23.34
CA LEU A 151 -23.49 23.23 23.98
C LEU A 151 -23.17 23.18 25.49
N PHE A 152 -21.91 23.36 25.87
CA PHE A 152 -21.49 23.39 27.27
C PHE A 152 -22.13 24.56 28.03
N VAL A 153 -22.15 25.76 27.44
CA VAL A 153 -22.85 26.91 28.03
C VAL A 153 -24.33 26.60 28.20
N ALA A 154 -24.97 25.97 27.20
CA ALA A 154 -26.38 25.62 27.29
C ALA A 154 -26.65 24.61 28.41
N ILE A 155 -25.85 23.55 28.50
CA ILE A 155 -25.95 22.51 29.53
C ILE A 155 -25.80 23.11 30.93
N ILE A 156 -24.84 24.02 31.15
CA ILE A 156 -24.59 24.60 32.47
C ILE A 156 -25.62 25.67 32.82
N LYS A 157 -25.93 26.56 31.87
CA LYS A 157 -26.80 27.72 32.11
C LYS A 157 -28.27 27.34 32.21
N PHE A 158 -28.73 26.42 31.36
CA PHE A 158 -30.14 26.01 31.27
C PHE A 158 -30.43 24.67 31.96
N ARG A 159 -29.54 24.22 32.85
CA ARG A 159 -29.80 23.04 33.69
C ARG A 159 -30.96 23.30 34.64
N ARG A 160 -32.05 22.55 34.48
CA ARG A 160 -33.23 22.59 35.36
C ARG A 160 -32.83 22.39 36.82
N ARG A 161 -33.38 23.20 37.73
CA ARG A 161 -33.07 23.21 39.17
C ARG A 161 -34.27 22.91 40.06
N SER A 162 -35.48 23.01 39.54
CA SER A 162 -36.71 22.68 40.27
C SER A 162 -37.79 22.17 39.33
N GLU A 163 -38.77 21.44 39.85
CA GLU A 163 -39.87 20.92 39.05
C GLU A 163 -40.78 22.03 38.50
N ASP A 164 -40.91 23.15 39.23
CA ASP A 164 -41.76 24.27 38.83
C ASP A 164 -41.08 25.21 37.81
N GLU A 165 -39.79 24.99 37.50
CA GLU A 165 -39.05 25.78 36.53
C GLU A 165 -39.51 25.44 35.10
N GLN A 166 -40.20 26.39 34.46
CA GLN A 166 -40.64 26.30 33.08
C GLN A 166 -39.80 27.23 32.20
N PRO A 167 -39.26 26.76 31.05
CA PRO A 167 -38.51 27.62 30.15
C PRO A 167 -39.44 28.56 29.38
N VAL A 168 -38.89 29.67 28.89
CA VAL A 168 -39.59 30.56 27.95
C VAL A 168 -39.92 29.78 26.68
N GLN A 169 -41.20 29.73 26.31
CA GLN A 169 -41.68 29.00 25.13
C GLN A 169 -41.44 29.80 23.84
N ASN A 170 -40.18 29.89 23.41
CA ASN A 170 -39.80 30.42 22.10
C ASN A 170 -39.83 29.32 21.02
N HIS A 171 -40.25 29.67 19.81
CA HIS A 171 -40.40 28.71 18.71
C HIS A 171 -39.27 28.77 17.67
N GLY A 172 -38.38 29.77 17.74
CA GLY A 172 -37.26 29.92 16.81
C GLY A 172 -36.81 31.37 16.65
N ASN A 173 -35.87 31.57 15.74
CA ASN A 173 -35.39 32.90 15.36
C ASN A 173 -34.93 32.89 13.91
N LEU A 174 -35.80 33.36 13.01
CA LEU A 174 -35.55 33.38 11.56
C LEU A 174 -34.22 34.07 11.19
N LYS A 175 -33.83 35.15 11.88
CA LYS A 175 -32.58 35.85 11.58
C LYS A 175 -31.36 34.99 11.94
N LEU A 176 -31.44 34.25 13.04
CA LEU A 176 -30.39 33.34 13.47
C LEU A 176 -30.31 32.12 12.55
N GLU A 177 -31.48 31.57 12.18
CA GLU A 177 -31.61 30.48 11.23
C GLU A 177 -30.99 30.80 9.87
N LEU A 178 -31.36 31.95 9.29
CA LEU A 178 -30.74 32.42 8.05
C LEU A 178 -29.24 32.67 8.20
N GLY A 179 -28.81 33.18 9.36
CA GLY A 179 -27.41 33.48 9.65
C GLY A 179 -26.51 32.24 9.63
N TRP A 180 -26.86 31.20 10.39
CA TRP A 180 -26.04 29.98 10.41
C TRP A 180 -26.12 29.21 9.09
N THR A 181 -27.26 29.24 8.40
CA THR A 181 -27.42 28.53 7.13
C THR A 181 -26.56 29.18 6.06
N LEU A 182 -26.54 30.52 5.99
CA LEU A 182 -25.67 31.24 5.07
C LEU A 182 -24.19 31.00 5.41
N ALA A 183 -23.82 31.02 6.70
CA ALA A 183 -22.45 30.75 7.12
C ALA A 183 -21.99 29.34 6.71
N ALA A 184 -22.83 28.32 6.90
CA ALA A 184 -22.54 26.95 6.48
C ALA A 184 -22.40 26.85 4.95
N ILE A 185 -23.27 27.51 4.18
CA ILE A 185 -23.17 27.55 2.71
C ILE A 185 -21.85 28.18 2.26
N VAL A 186 -21.48 29.35 2.81
CA VAL A 186 -20.23 30.04 2.46
C VAL A 186 -19.01 29.18 2.80
N ALA A 187 -19.00 28.54 3.97
CA ALA A 187 -17.92 27.64 4.36
C ALA A 187 -17.81 26.43 3.41
N GLN A 188 -18.95 25.82 3.05
CA GLN A 188 -18.97 24.66 2.14
C GLN A 188 -18.53 25.03 0.73
N VAL A 189 -18.94 26.19 0.22
CA VAL A 189 -18.50 26.69 -1.09
C VAL A 189 -16.99 26.93 -1.09
N TYR A 190 -16.45 27.56 -0.04
CA TYR A 190 -15.01 27.76 0.09
C TYR A 190 -14.23 26.44 0.15
N ILE A 191 -14.64 25.49 0.99
CA ILE A 191 -14.03 24.15 1.07
C ILE A 191 -14.13 23.42 -0.27
N GLY A 192 -15.26 23.54 -0.96
CA GLY A 192 -15.47 22.94 -2.28
C GLY A 192 -14.47 23.43 -3.32
N PHE A 193 -14.25 24.75 -3.41
CA PHE A 193 -13.31 25.32 -4.38
C PHE A 193 -11.87 24.88 -4.12
N ILE A 194 -11.38 24.94 -2.88
CA ILE A 194 -10.01 24.50 -2.56
C ILE A 194 -9.82 22.99 -2.79
N THR A 195 -10.87 22.20 -2.56
CA THR A 195 -10.82 20.74 -2.77
C THR A 195 -10.72 20.42 -4.26
N ILE A 196 -11.54 21.08 -5.08
CA ILE A 196 -11.54 20.88 -6.54
C ILE A 196 -10.20 21.29 -7.14
N ASP A 197 -9.61 22.39 -6.68
CA ASP A 197 -8.31 22.89 -7.17
C ASP A 197 -7.19 21.85 -6.95
N VAL A 198 -7.07 21.33 -5.72
CA VAL A 198 -6.10 20.27 -5.38
C VAL A 198 -6.41 18.96 -6.09
N MET A 199 -7.70 18.61 -6.25
CA MET A 199 -8.11 17.41 -6.99
C MET A 199 -7.64 17.48 -8.45
N PHE A 200 -7.81 18.61 -9.14
CA PHE A 200 -7.32 18.76 -10.51
C PHE A 200 -5.80 18.73 -10.60
N GLU A 201 -5.09 19.37 -9.67
CA GLU A 201 -3.62 19.37 -9.65
C GLU A 201 -3.07 17.94 -9.48
N VAL A 202 -3.70 17.14 -8.61
CA VAL A 202 -3.26 15.77 -8.32
C VAL A 202 -3.73 14.76 -9.37
N GLU A 203 -4.90 14.92 -9.98
CA GLU A 203 -5.43 13.98 -10.98
C GLU A 203 -4.88 14.22 -12.39
N THR A 204 -4.44 15.43 -12.71
CA THR A 204 -3.91 15.76 -14.03
C THR A 204 -2.54 15.12 -14.20
N MET A 205 -2.45 14.14 -15.10
CA MET A 205 -1.21 13.43 -15.39
C MET A 205 -0.22 14.34 -16.12
N PRO A 206 0.97 14.63 -15.56
CA PRO A 206 2.03 15.36 -16.25
C PRO A 206 2.67 14.47 -17.32
N GLU A 207 3.61 15.02 -18.10
CA GLU A 207 4.46 14.18 -18.94
C GLU A 207 5.19 13.13 -18.07
N THR A 208 5.00 11.85 -18.42
CA THR A 208 5.55 10.70 -17.69
C THR A 208 6.78 10.15 -18.40
N GLU A 209 7.82 9.80 -17.63
CA GLU A 209 9.06 9.24 -18.18
C GLU A 209 8.99 7.70 -18.34
N MET A 210 8.13 7.03 -17.57
CA MET A 210 7.94 5.57 -17.65
C MET A 210 6.57 5.13 -17.15
N THR A 211 6.17 3.94 -17.58
CA THR A 211 4.94 3.26 -17.19
C THR A 211 5.22 2.02 -16.36
N VAL A 212 4.44 1.83 -15.29
CA VAL A 212 4.41 0.58 -14.51
C VAL A 212 2.97 0.07 -14.45
N GLU A 213 2.78 -1.20 -14.77
CA GLU A 213 1.51 -1.88 -14.59
C GLU A 213 1.49 -2.52 -13.21
N ALA A 214 0.52 -2.15 -12.36
CA ALA A 214 0.26 -2.80 -11.08
C ALA A 214 -0.94 -3.73 -11.21
N ILE A 215 -0.68 -5.03 -11.13
CA ILE A 215 -1.65 -6.09 -11.32
C ILE A 215 -1.90 -6.77 -9.98
N ALA A 216 -3.12 -6.65 -9.46
CA ALA A 216 -3.53 -7.30 -8.22
C ALA A 216 -4.07 -8.72 -8.47
N TYR A 217 -3.83 -9.62 -7.51
CA TYR A 217 -4.53 -10.90 -7.38
C TYR A 217 -4.57 -11.31 -5.90
N GLN A 218 -5.40 -12.29 -5.55
CA GLN A 218 -5.48 -12.84 -4.20
C GLN A 218 -4.21 -13.63 -3.88
N TRP A 219 -3.33 -13.21 -2.95
CA TRP A 219 -3.33 -11.96 -2.17
C TRP A 219 -1.97 -11.27 -2.27
N ASP A 220 -1.61 -10.84 -3.47
CA ASP A 220 -0.31 -10.25 -3.78
C ASP A 220 -0.38 -9.27 -4.98
N TRP A 221 0.71 -8.56 -5.21
CA TRP A 221 0.87 -7.61 -6.30
C TRP A 221 1.98 -8.03 -7.26
N GLU A 222 1.73 -7.80 -8.54
CA GLU A 222 2.72 -7.96 -9.60
C GLU A 222 2.89 -6.64 -10.33
N PHE A 223 4.14 -6.18 -10.42
CA PHE A 223 4.52 -4.96 -11.12
C PHE A 223 5.23 -5.30 -12.42
N ARG A 224 4.68 -4.83 -13.55
CA ARG A 224 5.30 -5.01 -14.87
C ARG A 224 5.86 -3.70 -15.39
N TYR A 225 7.04 -3.76 -16.00
CA TYR A 225 7.73 -2.61 -16.61
C TYR A 225 7.70 -2.73 -18.14
N PRO A 226 6.58 -2.39 -18.80
CA PRO A 226 6.44 -2.55 -20.26
C PRO A 226 7.54 -1.83 -21.04
N ASP A 227 7.90 -0.62 -20.61
CA ASP A 227 8.90 0.23 -21.27
C ASP A 227 10.35 -0.27 -21.06
N HIS A 228 10.55 -1.33 -20.27
CA HIS A 228 11.87 -1.85 -19.90
C HIS A 228 12.03 -3.34 -20.19
N GLY A 229 11.44 -3.81 -21.29
CA GLY A 229 11.51 -5.22 -21.68
C GLY A 229 10.58 -6.09 -20.84
N GLY A 230 9.44 -5.52 -20.40
CA GLY A 230 8.35 -6.21 -19.72
C GLY A 230 8.71 -6.91 -18.41
N ILE A 231 9.82 -6.52 -17.76
CA ILE A 231 10.27 -7.07 -16.47
C ILE A 231 9.08 -7.20 -15.53
N VAL A 232 8.95 -8.35 -14.87
CA VAL A 232 7.94 -8.60 -13.84
C VAL A 232 8.60 -8.65 -12.47
N HIS A 233 8.05 -7.94 -11.49
CA HIS A 233 8.60 -7.87 -10.14
C HIS A 233 7.51 -7.81 -9.06
N GLU A 234 7.83 -8.28 -7.85
CA GLU A 234 6.89 -8.30 -6.70
C GLU A 234 6.87 -7.00 -5.89
N ASP A 235 7.96 -6.25 -5.95
CA ASP A 235 8.08 -4.91 -5.38
C ASP A 235 8.00 -3.86 -6.50
N LEU A 236 7.39 -2.72 -6.21
CA LEU A 236 7.31 -1.57 -7.08
C LEU A 236 8.61 -0.78 -6.99
N VAL A 237 9.47 -0.89 -7.98
CA VAL A 237 10.80 -0.26 -8.04
C VAL A 237 10.79 0.85 -9.08
N VAL A 238 11.10 2.06 -8.68
CA VAL A 238 11.05 3.23 -9.56
C VAL A 238 12.27 4.14 -9.37
N PRO A 239 12.66 4.91 -10.40
CA PRO A 239 13.61 5.99 -10.22
C PRO A 239 12.99 7.13 -9.42
N ALA A 240 13.75 7.67 -8.47
CA ALA A 240 13.40 8.82 -7.68
C ALA A 240 13.27 10.09 -8.56
N ASN A 241 12.46 11.04 -8.12
CA ASN A 241 12.21 12.33 -8.78
C ASN A 241 11.81 12.18 -10.25
N THR A 242 10.97 11.19 -10.54
CA THR A 242 10.54 10.83 -11.89
C THR A 242 9.02 10.68 -11.91
N ASN A 243 8.37 11.22 -12.94
CA ASN A 243 6.93 11.08 -13.12
C ASN A 243 6.61 9.70 -13.70
N ILE A 244 5.96 8.86 -12.90
CA ILE A 244 5.61 7.48 -13.23
C ILE A 244 4.13 7.39 -13.56
N LYS A 245 3.80 6.84 -14.73
CA LYS A 245 2.42 6.43 -15.06
C LYS A 245 2.16 5.07 -14.41
N LEU A 246 1.12 4.97 -13.59
CA LEU A 246 0.71 3.75 -12.94
C LEU A 246 -0.59 3.23 -13.57
N GLU A 247 -0.54 2.09 -14.23
CA GLU A 247 -1.70 1.41 -14.81
C GLU A 247 -2.14 0.28 -13.88
N VAL A 248 -3.32 0.42 -13.26
CA VAL A 248 -3.74 -0.45 -12.16
C VAL A 248 -4.91 -1.33 -12.60
N THR A 249 -4.78 -2.63 -12.43
CA THR A 249 -5.81 -3.62 -12.78
C THR A 249 -5.79 -4.82 -11.82
N SER A 250 -6.76 -5.70 -11.94
CA SER A 250 -6.86 -6.94 -11.15
C SER A 250 -7.16 -8.14 -12.04
N ARG A 251 -6.61 -9.30 -11.67
CA ARG A 251 -6.90 -10.59 -12.31
C ARG A 251 -8.16 -11.27 -11.78
N ASP A 252 -8.61 -10.93 -10.58
CA ASP A 252 -9.68 -11.66 -9.89
C ASP A 252 -10.79 -10.77 -9.30
N VAL A 253 -10.64 -10.24 -8.09
CA VAL A 253 -11.61 -9.42 -7.36
C VAL A 253 -11.12 -7.96 -7.32
N ILE A 254 -11.93 -7.06 -6.76
CA ILE A 254 -11.49 -5.68 -6.58
C ILE A 254 -10.42 -5.63 -5.49
N HIS A 255 -9.33 -4.93 -5.79
CA HIS A 255 -8.29 -4.54 -4.82
C HIS A 255 -8.13 -3.01 -4.87
N SER A 256 -7.26 -2.44 -4.04
CA SER A 256 -6.95 -1.00 -4.11
C SER A 256 -5.52 -0.78 -3.68
N ILE A 257 -4.67 -0.30 -4.59
CA ILE A 257 -3.27 -0.03 -4.30
C ILE A 257 -3.20 1.23 -3.43
N PHE A 258 -2.48 1.16 -2.32
CA PHE A 258 -2.26 2.32 -1.45
C PHE A 258 -0.79 2.42 -1.06
N MET A 259 -0.19 3.57 -1.32
CA MET A 259 1.16 3.95 -0.89
C MET A 259 1.03 5.21 -0.02
N PRO A 260 0.82 5.06 1.30
CA PRO A 260 0.43 6.16 2.18
C PRO A 260 1.42 7.33 2.14
N GLU A 261 2.71 7.05 2.20
CA GLU A 261 3.77 8.06 2.26
C GLU A 261 3.85 8.89 0.97
N LEU A 262 3.41 8.30 -0.16
CA LEU A 262 3.38 8.91 -1.49
C LEU A 262 2.00 9.49 -1.86
N GLY A 263 0.99 9.35 -0.99
CA GLY A 263 -0.36 9.88 -1.22
C GLY A 263 -1.11 9.21 -2.38
N VAL A 264 -0.69 8.02 -2.82
CA VAL A 264 -1.29 7.33 -3.96
C VAL A 264 -2.29 6.30 -3.46
N LYS A 265 -3.56 6.43 -3.87
CA LYS A 265 -4.60 5.41 -3.68
C LYS A 265 -5.44 5.29 -4.94
N ILE A 266 -5.55 4.10 -5.52
CA ILE A 266 -6.45 3.87 -6.65
C ILE A 266 -6.90 2.41 -6.69
N ASP A 267 -8.14 2.17 -7.12
CA ASP A 267 -8.69 0.82 -7.15
C ASP A 267 -8.11 0.00 -8.32
N ALA A 268 -7.90 -1.29 -8.08
CA ALA A 268 -7.58 -2.29 -9.08
C ALA A 268 -8.87 -3.07 -9.40
N VAL A 269 -9.46 -2.81 -10.56
CA VAL A 269 -10.77 -3.35 -10.92
C VAL A 269 -10.64 -4.39 -12.03
N PRO A 270 -11.11 -5.63 -11.84
CA PRO A 270 -11.08 -6.65 -12.88
C PRO A 270 -11.79 -6.16 -14.14
N GLY A 271 -11.15 -6.39 -15.29
CA GLY A 271 -11.74 -6.07 -16.58
C GLY A 271 -11.60 -4.61 -17.03
N ARG A 272 -10.91 -3.74 -16.28
CA ARG A 272 -10.51 -2.40 -16.74
C ARG A 272 -9.13 -2.01 -16.18
N PHE A 273 -8.56 -0.95 -16.74
CA PHE A 273 -7.41 -0.27 -16.15
C PHE A 273 -7.89 1.04 -15.55
N ASN A 274 -7.50 1.28 -14.30
CA ASN A 274 -7.50 2.61 -13.73
C ASN A 274 -6.10 3.20 -13.92
N TYR A 275 -6.01 4.52 -14.08
CA TYR A 275 -4.76 5.21 -14.32
C TYR A 275 -4.51 6.19 -13.19
N TRP A 276 -3.28 6.22 -12.73
CA TRP A 276 -2.80 7.22 -11.80
C TRP A 276 -1.39 7.63 -12.18
N TRP A 277 -0.87 8.68 -11.57
CA TRP A 277 0.54 9.04 -11.68
C TRP A 277 1.11 9.34 -10.30
N PHE A 278 2.41 9.16 -10.15
CA PHE A 278 3.08 9.56 -8.94
C PHE A 278 4.55 9.88 -9.21
N ASN A 279 5.16 10.57 -8.25
CA ASN A 279 6.58 10.88 -8.24
C ASN A 279 7.08 10.67 -6.82
N ALA A 280 8.07 9.80 -6.63
CA ALA A 280 8.64 9.57 -5.31
C ALA A 280 9.95 10.34 -5.16
N ASP A 281 10.11 11.13 -4.10
CA ASP A 281 11.32 11.93 -3.89
C ASP A 281 12.58 11.03 -3.73
N GLY A 282 12.41 9.84 -3.14
CA GLY A 282 13.46 8.85 -2.93
C GLY A 282 14.58 9.32 -2.00
N PRO A 283 15.79 8.75 -2.11
CA PRO A 283 16.92 9.18 -1.30
C PRO A 283 17.38 10.55 -1.80
N VAL A 284 17.26 11.58 -0.96
CA VAL A 284 17.63 12.96 -1.33
C VAL A 284 19.14 13.07 -1.49
N ASN A 285 19.63 12.82 -2.71
CA ASN A 285 20.93 13.24 -3.24
C ASN A 285 20.84 13.28 -4.77
N ALA A 286 20.33 14.39 -5.32
CA ALA A 286 20.42 14.67 -6.74
C ALA A 286 21.91 14.80 -7.12
N THR A 287 22.44 13.78 -7.79
CA THR A 287 23.83 13.76 -8.27
C THR A 287 24.05 14.90 -9.28
N GLY A 288 25.13 15.65 -9.06
CA GLY A 288 25.44 16.86 -9.81
C GLY A 288 25.63 16.60 -11.31
N ILE A 289 24.85 17.30 -12.13
CA ILE A 289 25.12 17.43 -13.56
C ILE A 289 26.26 18.46 -13.70
N ALA A 290 27.38 18.02 -14.26
CA ALA A 290 28.47 18.85 -14.80
C ALA A 290 28.68 20.22 -14.10
N GLY A 291 29.11 20.20 -12.83
CA GLY A 291 29.56 21.41 -12.14
C GLY A 291 28.46 22.32 -11.56
N ARG A 292 27.19 21.89 -11.53
CA ARG A 292 26.15 22.54 -10.73
C ARG A 292 25.54 21.56 -9.74
N THR A 293 25.94 21.71 -8.48
CA THR A 293 25.26 21.11 -7.33
C THR A 293 23.93 21.84 -7.16
N THR A 294 22.83 21.28 -7.61
CA THR A 294 21.51 21.70 -7.13
C THR A 294 21.39 21.18 -5.69
N GLN A 295 21.52 22.10 -4.74
CA GLN A 295 21.37 21.85 -3.31
C GLN A 295 20.06 21.12 -3.01
N GLN A 296 20.11 20.28 -1.98
CA GLN A 296 18.94 19.80 -1.26
C GLN A 296 17.93 20.94 -1.10
N PRO A 297 16.62 20.75 -1.35
CA PRO A 297 15.66 21.65 -0.74
C PRO A 297 15.91 21.58 0.77
N GLU A 298 16.45 22.68 1.32
CA GLU A 298 16.62 22.85 2.74
C GLU A 298 15.26 22.61 3.38
N ARG A 299 15.12 21.45 4.04
CA ARG A 299 13.98 21.08 4.89
C ARG A 299 12.65 21.19 4.14
N ILE A 300 12.11 20.04 3.69
CA ILE A 300 10.69 19.92 3.30
C ILE A 300 9.88 20.64 4.38
N GLU A 301 9.31 21.79 4.05
CA GLU A 301 8.60 22.62 5.02
C GLU A 301 7.35 21.83 5.38
N GLN A 302 7.38 21.17 6.54
CA GLN A 302 6.28 20.31 6.97
C GLN A 302 5.05 21.19 7.12
N VAL A 303 4.13 21.11 6.15
CA VAL A 303 2.82 21.71 6.27
C VAL A 303 2.12 20.96 7.39
N THR A 304 1.99 21.62 8.54
CA THR A 304 1.39 21.04 9.74
C THR A 304 0.18 21.86 10.16
N THR A 305 -0.74 21.19 10.84
CA THR A 305 -1.83 21.88 11.53
C THR A 305 -1.37 22.75 12.70
N ARG A 306 -0.11 22.62 13.14
CA ARG A 306 0.44 23.23 14.36
C ARG A 306 0.80 24.72 14.18
N PRO A 307 0.48 25.60 15.15
CA PRO A 307 0.96 26.98 15.19
C PRO A 307 2.47 27.07 15.42
N ASP A 308 3.16 28.06 14.83
CA ASP A 308 4.62 28.23 15.00
C ASP A 308 5.05 28.40 16.46
N TRP A 309 4.23 29.04 17.29
CA TRP A 309 4.51 29.23 18.71
C TRP A 309 4.57 27.91 19.49
N TRP A 310 3.93 26.83 19.00
CA TRP A 310 3.97 25.50 19.62
C TRP A 310 5.36 24.85 19.51
N LYS A 311 6.09 25.14 18.43
CA LYS A 311 7.48 24.67 18.21
C LYS A 311 8.42 25.12 19.35
N TYR A 312 8.12 26.26 19.98
CA TYR A 312 8.90 26.83 21.09
C TYR A 312 8.64 26.16 22.44
N PHE A 313 7.44 25.60 22.66
CA PHE A 313 7.10 24.89 23.90
C PHE A 313 7.54 23.43 23.87
N THR A 314 7.63 22.84 22.67
CA THR A 314 8.02 21.45 22.55
C THR A 314 9.52 21.24 22.66
N GLY A 315 10.38 22.15 22.16
CA GLY A 315 11.86 22.04 22.19
C GLY A 315 12.46 20.86 21.41
N GLU A 316 11.81 19.70 21.49
CA GLU A 316 12.11 18.36 21.04
C GLU A 316 10.77 17.58 21.02
N PHE A 317 9.94 17.84 20.01
CA PHE A 317 9.13 16.75 19.42
C PHE A 317 9.68 16.38 18.03
N LEU A 318 10.95 16.71 17.80
CA LEU A 318 11.84 15.68 17.30
C LEU A 318 11.96 14.64 18.43
N PRO A 319 12.04 13.34 18.10
CA PRO A 319 12.28 12.30 19.08
C PRO A 319 13.41 12.66 20.07
N GLU A 320 13.33 12.22 21.33
CA GLU A 320 14.44 12.38 22.30
C GLU A 320 15.77 11.99 21.65
N PRO A 321 16.94 12.52 22.06
CA PRO A 321 18.25 12.07 21.58
C PRO A 321 18.45 10.56 21.89
N GLY A 322 17.86 9.69 21.06
CA GLY A 322 17.80 8.25 21.27
C GLY A 322 16.47 7.54 20.96
N GLU A 323 15.29 8.16 21.07
CA GLU A 323 13.99 7.44 20.86
C GLU A 323 13.24 7.97 19.64
N LYS A 324 13.62 7.50 18.44
CA LYS A 324 12.98 7.87 17.17
C LYS A 324 11.73 7.03 16.89
N PHE A 325 10.65 7.68 16.41
CA PHE A 325 9.47 7.01 15.80
C PHE A 325 9.87 6.12 14.60
N TYR A 326 11.06 6.38 14.07
CA TYR A 326 11.78 5.67 13.03
C TYR A 326 13.27 5.64 13.41
N GLU A 327 13.82 4.47 13.76
CA GLU A 327 15.27 4.28 13.80
C GLU A 327 15.76 3.99 12.37
N PRO A 328 16.41 4.95 11.65
CA PRO A 328 17.29 4.55 10.57
C PRO A 328 18.36 3.64 11.18
N PRO A 329 18.81 2.58 10.47
CA PRO A 329 19.94 1.79 10.92
C PRO A 329 21.06 2.75 11.32
N GLN A 330 21.57 2.60 12.54
CA GLN A 330 22.64 3.44 13.04
C GLN A 330 23.73 3.56 11.98
N GLN A 331 24.19 4.80 11.76
CA GLN A 331 25.40 5.10 11.01
C GLN A 331 26.60 4.45 11.72
N ASN A 332 26.74 3.15 11.55
CA ASN A 332 27.93 2.37 11.76
C ASN A 332 28.20 1.66 10.43
N GLY A 333 28.56 2.46 9.41
CA GLY A 333 29.16 2.07 8.14
C GLY A 333 28.42 1.03 7.28
N GLY A 334 27.73 1.47 6.21
CA GLY A 334 27.60 0.63 5.00
C GLY A 334 26.32 0.72 4.18
N SER A 335 25.14 0.96 4.79
CA SER A 335 23.87 0.89 4.05
C SER A 335 23.58 2.16 3.25
N LYS A 336 23.35 2.02 1.95
CA LYS A 336 22.84 3.07 1.05
C LYS A 336 21.31 3.18 1.05
N LEU A 337 20.63 2.35 1.84
CA LEU A 337 19.19 2.22 1.88
C LEU A 337 18.57 2.94 3.08
N GLU A 338 17.61 3.82 2.82
CA GLU A 338 16.73 4.42 3.80
C GLU A 338 15.39 3.67 3.85
N ARG A 339 14.95 3.17 5.01
CA ARG A 339 13.66 2.46 5.12
C ARG A 339 12.62 3.37 5.76
N ARG A 340 11.61 3.91 5.07
CA ARG A 340 10.54 4.68 5.74
C ARG A 340 9.56 3.80 6.53
N VAL A 341 9.76 2.48 6.49
CA VAL A 341 8.82 1.49 7.00
C VAL A 341 9.53 0.42 7.81
N SER A 342 8.90 -0.01 8.90
CA SER A 342 9.42 -1.05 9.79
C SER A 342 8.83 -2.43 9.53
N TYR A 343 7.83 -2.56 8.65
CA TYR A 343 7.16 -3.82 8.32
C TYR A 343 6.59 -3.82 6.89
N LEU A 344 6.58 -5.00 6.26
CA LEU A 344 6.06 -5.23 4.89
C LEU A 344 5.03 -6.37 4.84
N GLY A 345 4.38 -6.65 5.96
CA GLY A 345 3.54 -7.84 6.14
C GLY A 345 4.29 -8.98 6.85
N ALA A 346 3.55 -9.92 7.44
CA ALA A 346 4.08 -11.07 8.17
C ALA A 346 4.80 -12.06 7.23
N SER A 347 4.40 -12.13 5.96
CA SER A 347 4.98 -13.01 4.94
C SER A 347 6.27 -12.47 4.29
N ARG A 348 6.58 -11.17 4.43
CA ARG A 348 7.74 -10.50 3.79
C ARG A 348 8.78 -9.99 4.79
N ASP A 349 8.81 -10.55 6.00
CA ASP A 349 9.74 -10.16 7.08
C ASP A 349 11.16 -10.66 6.79
N ALA A 350 11.92 -9.89 6.01
CA ALA A 350 13.35 -10.08 5.83
C ALA A 350 14.11 -9.08 6.72
N THR A 351 15.01 -9.58 7.57
CA THR A 351 15.87 -8.73 8.43
C THR A 351 16.71 -7.76 7.60
N THR A 352 17.12 -8.20 6.41
CA THR A 352 17.92 -7.45 5.45
C THR A 352 17.13 -7.20 4.17
N SER A 353 17.14 -5.96 3.69
CA SER A 353 16.44 -5.62 2.46
C SER A 353 17.24 -6.07 1.23
N PRO A 354 16.61 -6.67 0.20
CA PRO A 354 17.24 -6.93 -1.10
C PRO A 354 17.78 -5.68 -1.81
N TYR A 355 17.39 -4.48 -1.38
CA TYR A 355 17.79 -3.21 -1.98
C TYR A 355 18.95 -2.52 -1.27
N GLU A 356 19.54 -3.14 -0.24
CA GLU A 356 20.61 -2.53 0.57
C GLU A 356 21.84 -2.11 -0.26
N LYS A 357 22.10 -2.79 -1.40
CA LYS A 357 23.20 -2.46 -2.32
C LYS A 357 22.96 -1.18 -3.15
N TYR A 358 21.71 -0.75 -3.31
CA TYR A 358 21.34 0.44 -4.09
C TYR A 358 21.16 1.65 -3.19
N ASN A 359 21.38 2.86 -3.72
CA ASN A 359 20.94 4.09 -3.08
C ASN A 359 19.43 4.25 -3.30
N ALA A 360 18.65 3.87 -2.29
CA ALA A 360 17.21 3.76 -2.38
C ALA A 360 16.48 4.13 -1.07
N THR A 361 15.20 4.44 -1.21
CA THR A 361 14.25 4.65 -0.12
C THR A 361 13.07 3.69 -0.25
N GLU A 362 12.70 3.01 0.84
CA GLU A 362 11.58 2.07 0.87
C GLU A 362 10.34 2.68 1.53
N TYR A 363 9.20 2.58 0.86
CA TYR A 363 7.87 2.98 1.34
C TYR A 363 6.94 1.77 1.41
N ARG A 364 5.82 1.92 2.12
CA ARG A 364 4.87 0.83 2.35
C ARG A 364 3.85 0.84 1.22
N GLY A 365 3.66 -0.32 0.62
CA GLY A 365 2.53 -0.60 -0.23
C GLY A 365 1.55 -1.53 0.46
N MET A 366 0.25 -1.27 0.33
CA MET A 366 -0.77 -2.14 0.89
C MET A 366 -2.04 -2.18 0.03
N CYS A 367 -2.79 -3.27 0.13
CA CYS A 367 -4.16 -3.33 -0.37
C CYS A 367 -5.11 -2.63 0.60
N THR A 368 -6.02 -1.81 0.08
CA THR A 368 -7.04 -1.07 0.87
C THR A 368 -8.47 -1.32 0.41
N GLU A 369 -8.71 -2.41 -0.32
CA GLU A 369 -10.04 -2.90 -0.64
C GLU A 369 -10.16 -4.35 -0.16
N LEU A 370 -11.26 -4.68 0.51
CA LEU A 370 -11.42 -5.98 1.17
C LEU A 370 -11.50 -7.09 0.12
N CYS A 371 -10.38 -7.76 -0.11
CA CYS A 371 -10.21 -8.72 -1.20
C CYS A 371 -10.24 -10.19 -0.76
N GLY A 372 -10.50 -10.50 0.52
CA GLY A 372 -10.67 -11.88 0.99
C GLY A 372 -9.94 -12.19 2.29
N LYS A 373 -9.66 -13.48 2.51
CA LYS A 373 -9.18 -14.01 3.80
C LYS A 373 -7.81 -13.46 4.21
N ASP A 374 -6.88 -13.34 3.28
CA ASP A 374 -5.51 -12.85 3.55
C ASP A 374 -5.33 -11.38 3.12
N HIS A 375 -6.43 -10.62 2.95
CA HIS A 375 -6.41 -9.18 2.70
C HIS A 375 -5.51 -8.41 3.67
N TRP A 376 -5.51 -8.80 4.95
CA TRP A 376 -4.76 -8.13 6.01
C TRP A 376 -3.23 -8.21 5.84
N ASP A 377 -2.72 -9.17 5.06
CA ASP A 377 -1.29 -9.36 4.79
C ASP A 377 -0.89 -9.03 3.34
N MET A 378 -1.80 -8.43 2.57
CA MET A 378 -1.55 -8.06 1.17
C MET A 378 -0.76 -6.75 1.09
N TYR A 379 0.53 -6.85 1.43
CA TYR A 379 1.51 -5.78 1.42
C TYR A 379 2.50 -5.96 0.26
N PHE A 380 3.06 -4.85 -0.19
CA PHE A 380 4.18 -4.84 -1.13
C PHE A 380 5.15 -3.73 -0.73
N ARG A 381 6.35 -3.75 -1.29
CA ARG A 381 7.33 -2.69 -1.09
C ARG A 381 7.30 -1.72 -2.27
N THR A 382 7.35 -0.44 -1.97
CA THR A 382 7.66 0.59 -2.97
C THR A 382 9.07 1.06 -2.74
N VAL A 383 9.91 1.06 -3.77
CA VAL A 383 11.34 1.39 -3.70
C VAL A 383 11.62 2.50 -4.69
N ALA A 384 12.00 3.67 -4.20
CA ALA A 384 12.49 4.76 -5.04
C ALA A 384 14.01 4.81 -4.94
N MET A 385 14.72 4.66 -6.05
CA MET A 385 16.19 4.66 -6.07
C MET A 385 16.75 5.74 -6.99
N THR A 386 18.03 6.09 -6.85
CA THR A 386 18.65 7.05 -7.77
C THR A 386 18.52 6.56 -9.22
N LYS A 387 18.41 7.48 -10.21
CA LYS A 387 18.28 7.10 -11.64
C LYS A 387 19.40 6.14 -12.10
N SER A 388 20.62 6.31 -11.59
CA SER A 388 21.76 5.42 -11.87
C SER A 388 21.60 4.03 -11.26
N ASP A 389 21.15 3.93 -10.01
CA ASP A 389 20.91 2.63 -9.39
C ASP A 389 19.68 1.93 -9.99
N PHE A 390 18.69 2.70 -10.46
CA PHE A 390 17.56 2.15 -11.22
C PHE A 390 18.02 1.52 -12.53
N ALA A 391 18.87 2.22 -13.29
CA ALA A 391 19.47 1.66 -14.49
C ALA A 391 20.29 0.39 -14.20
N GLN A 392 21.06 0.38 -13.10
CA GLN A 392 21.78 -0.82 -12.66
C GLN A 392 20.83 -1.94 -12.24
N TRP A 393 19.75 -1.64 -11.52
CA TRP A 393 18.74 -2.61 -11.14
C TRP A 393 18.07 -3.23 -12.37
N LEU A 394 17.75 -2.42 -13.39
CA LEU A 394 17.22 -2.92 -14.66
C LEU A 394 18.20 -3.87 -15.34
N GLU A 395 19.49 -3.51 -15.40
CA GLU A 395 20.53 -4.37 -15.98
C GLU A 395 20.69 -5.66 -15.17
N ASP A 396 20.69 -5.57 -13.84
CA ASP A 396 20.73 -6.74 -12.96
C ASP A 396 19.53 -7.65 -13.22
N LYS A 397 18.33 -7.12 -13.47
CA LYS A 397 17.17 -7.94 -13.84
C LYS A 397 17.32 -8.55 -15.23
N LYS A 398 17.82 -7.79 -16.21
CA LYS A 398 18.11 -8.21 -17.60
C LYS A 398 19.30 -9.15 -17.78
N THR A 399 20.15 -9.29 -16.79
CA THR A 399 21.30 -10.20 -16.89
C THR A 399 21.16 -11.37 -15.93
N GLY A 400 20.02 -11.48 -15.22
CA GLY A 400 19.83 -12.43 -14.12
C GLY A 400 20.61 -12.06 -12.87
N GLY A 401 21.37 -10.97 -12.93
CA GLY A 401 22.27 -10.48 -11.90
C GLY A 401 23.52 -11.34 -11.86
N THR A 402 24.69 -10.72 -11.67
CA THR A 402 25.92 -11.47 -11.33
C THR A 402 25.91 -11.96 -9.87
N GLY A 403 24.72 -12.07 -9.25
CA GLY A 403 24.53 -12.48 -7.88
C GLY A 403 24.10 -13.94 -7.82
N GLU A 404 24.61 -14.66 -6.84
CA GLU A 404 24.26 -16.06 -6.57
C GLU A 404 22.74 -16.22 -6.46
N VAL A 405 22.14 -16.95 -7.41
CA VAL A 405 20.69 -17.19 -7.44
C VAL A 405 20.35 -18.20 -6.35
N ASP A 406 19.63 -17.76 -5.31
CA ASP A 406 19.30 -18.61 -4.16
C ASP A 406 18.14 -19.57 -4.48
N GLY A 407 18.49 -20.82 -4.80
CA GLY A 407 17.53 -21.89 -5.05
C GLY A 407 16.62 -22.21 -3.86
N ALA A 408 17.08 -22.03 -2.62
CA ALA A 408 16.29 -22.30 -1.42
C ALA A 408 15.18 -21.26 -1.22
N GLN A 409 15.49 -19.99 -1.50
CA GLN A 409 14.51 -18.92 -1.48
C GLN A 409 13.45 -19.12 -2.57
N ILE A 410 13.87 -19.48 -3.79
CA ILE A 410 12.95 -19.77 -4.90
C ILE A 410 12.04 -20.95 -4.52
N TYR A 411 12.59 -22.01 -3.93
CA TYR A 411 11.82 -23.16 -3.46
C TYR A 411 10.77 -22.79 -2.42
N THR A 412 11.18 -22.03 -1.40
CA THR A 412 10.30 -21.61 -0.30
C THR A 412 9.11 -20.79 -0.83
N LYS A 413 9.37 -19.91 -1.80
CA LYS A 413 8.36 -19.02 -2.37
C LYS A 413 7.40 -19.74 -3.33
N ASN A 414 7.91 -20.65 -4.16
CA ASN A 414 7.15 -21.18 -5.30
C ASN A 414 6.71 -22.65 -5.14
N CYS A 415 7.47 -23.46 -4.40
CA CYS A 415 7.33 -24.91 -4.38
C CYS A 415 6.83 -25.43 -3.02
N ALA A 416 7.27 -24.82 -1.92
CA ALA A 416 7.05 -25.34 -0.56
C ALA A 416 5.58 -25.40 -0.12
N SER A 417 4.71 -24.58 -0.70
CA SER A 417 3.26 -24.61 -0.41
C SER A 417 2.61 -25.94 -0.78
N CYS A 418 3.13 -26.62 -1.81
CA CYS A 418 2.63 -27.92 -2.28
C CYS A 418 3.57 -29.06 -1.88
N HIS A 419 4.88 -28.90 -2.07
CA HIS A 419 5.87 -29.95 -1.81
C HIS A 419 6.40 -29.95 -0.36
N GLY A 420 5.95 -29.02 0.48
CA GLY A 420 6.37 -28.89 1.88
C GLY A 420 7.75 -28.25 2.04
N ALA A 421 8.03 -27.70 3.23
CA ALA A 421 9.30 -27.00 3.51
C ALA A 421 10.56 -27.89 3.37
N GLU A 422 10.42 -29.21 3.50
CA GLU A 422 11.51 -30.18 3.37
C GLU A 422 11.31 -31.17 2.20
N GLY A 423 10.51 -30.79 1.20
CA GLY A 423 10.23 -31.66 0.05
C GLY A 423 9.44 -32.92 0.40
N GLN A 424 8.78 -32.97 1.56
CA GLN A 424 8.06 -34.14 2.05
C GLN A 424 6.71 -34.38 1.36
N GLY A 425 6.18 -33.39 0.65
CA GLY A 425 4.86 -33.42 0.03
C GLY A 425 3.71 -33.60 1.03
N THR A 426 2.52 -33.87 0.50
CA THR A 426 1.34 -34.27 1.27
C THR A 426 0.84 -35.61 0.72
N PRO A 427 0.88 -36.70 1.50
CA PRO A 427 0.48 -38.02 1.03
C PRO A 427 -0.91 -38.02 0.36
N GLY A 428 -1.00 -38.56 -0.85
CA GLY A 428 -2.23 -38.63 -1.64
C GLY A 428 -2.66 -37.34 -2.36
N THR A 429 -2.02 -36.20 -2.08
CA THR A 429 -2.36 -34.90 -2.71
C THR A 429 -1.19 -34.32 -3.50
N TYR A 430 -0.03 -34.15 -2.86
CA TYR A 430 1.17 -33.58 -3.48
C TYR A 430 2.35 -34.52 -3.31
N PRO A 431 3.06 -34.89 -4.39
CA PRO A 431 4.14 -35.86 -4.31
C PRO A 431 5.34 -35.29 -3.52
N PRO A 432 6.08 -36.15 -2.79
CA PRO A 432 7.34 -35.77 -2.18
C PRO A 432 8.41 -35.56 -3.25
N LEU A 433 9.27 -34.57 -3.04
CA LEU A 433 10.53 -34.38 -3.75
C LEU A 433 11.69 -35.07 -3.02
N LYS A 434 11.58 -35.24 -1.71
CA LYS A 434 12.55 -35.97 -0.89
C LYS A 434 12.51 -37.46 -1.22
N GLY A 435 13.63 -38.01 -1.68
CA GLY A 435 13.77 -39.42 -2.03
C GLY A 435 13.13 -39.83 -3.36
N ALA A 436 12.55 -38.88 -4.12
CA ALA A 436 11.95 -39.17 -5.41
C ALA A 436 13.00 -39.52 -6.47
N LYS A 437 12.65 -40.38 -7.44
CA LYS A 437 13.60 -40.75 -8.51
C LYS A 437 14.10 -39.54 -9.30
N TRP A 438 13.24 -38.54 -9.51
CA TRP A 438 13.57 -37.32 -10.24
C TRP A 438 14.63 -36.48 -9.55
N THR A 439 14.71 -36.49 -8.22
CA THR A 439 15.66 -35.68 -7.43
C THR A 439 16.88 -36.46 -6.96
N THR A 440 16.84 -37.79 -7.01
CA THR A 440 17.91 -38.67 -6.48
C THR A 440 18.72 -39.37 -7.55
N GLN A 441 18.22 -39.48 -8.78
CA GLN A 441 18.93 -40.14 -9.89
C GLN A 441 19.50 -39.12 -10.87
N GLU A 442 20.78 -39.29 -11.21
CA GLU A 442 21.54 -38.39 -12.09
C GLU A 442 21.02 -38.40 -13.53
N ASP A 443 20.59 -39.55 -14.04
CA ASP A 443 20.00 -39.68 -15.39
C ASP A 443 18.63 -39.02 -15.54
N MET A 444 17.98 -38.64 -14.44
CA MET A 444 16.67 -37.97 -14.43
C MET A 444 16.75 -36.44 -14.47
N GLN A 445 17.95 -35.84 -14.66
CA GLN A 445 18.12 -34.37 -14.70
C GLN A 445 17.20 -33.70 -15.72
N ARG A 446 17.20 -34.18 -16.97
CA ARG A 446 16.38 -33.63 -18.05
C ARG A 446 14.89 -33.74 -17.76
N ASP A 447 14.44 -34.89 -17.26
CA ASP A 447 13.04 -35.10 -16.89
C ASP A 447 12.62 -34.17 -15.74
N HIS A 448 13.51 -33.94 -14.77
CA HIS A 448 13.24 -33.05 -13.65
C HIS A 448 13.08 -31.59 -14.10
N ILE A 449 14.00 -31.11 -14.95
CA ILE A 449 13.91 -29.79 -15.57
C ILE A 449 12.61 -29.67 -16.38
N SER A 450 12.28 -30.68 -17.18
CA SER A 450 11.08 -30.70 -18.01
C SER A 450 9.80 -30.58 -17.18
N VAL A 451 9.71 -31.29 -16.05
CA VAL A 451 8.59 -31.19 -15.10
C VAL A 451 8.46 -29.79 -14.51
N VAL A 452 9.57 -29.14 -14.13
CA VAL A 452 9.54 -27.77 -13.60
C VAL A 452 9.12 -26.77 -14.69
N LEU A 453 9.67 -26.91 -15.90
CA LEU A 453 9.38 -26.00 -17.01
C LEU A 453 7.94 -26.12 -17.52
N ASN A 454 7.48 -27.35 -17.79
CA ASN A 454 6.22 -27.64 -18.47
C ASN A 454 5.07 -27.98 -17.51
N GLY A 455 5.36 -28.14 -16.22
CA GLY A 455 4.42 -28.69 -15.26
C GLY A 455 4.19 -30.18 -15.50
N LEU A 456 3.22 -30.74 -14.79
CA LEU A 456 2.90 -32.16 -14.87
C LEU A 456 1.40 -32.39 -14.65
N GLN A 457 0.80 -33.21 -15.51
CA GLN A 457 -0.59 -33.61 -15.45
C GLN A 457 -0.72 -35.11 -15.69
N GLY A 458 -1.69 -35.73 -15.04
CA GLY A 458 -1.96 -37.16 -15.15
C GLY A 458 -1.46 -37.98 -13.97
N GLU A 459 -1.71 -39.28 -14.03
CA GLU A 459 -1.40 -40.20 -12.94
C GLU A 459 0.10 -40.52 -12.89
N ILE A 460 0.73 -40.26 -11.75
CA ILE A 460 2.13 -40.59 -11.48
C ILE A 460 2.27 -41.41 -10.21
N THR A 461 3.28 -42.27 -10.16
CA THR A 461 3.65 -43.02 -8.95
C THR A 461 4.98 -42.51 -8.41
N VAL A 462 4.97 -42.01 -7.17
CA VAL A 462 6.17 -41.56 -6.45
C VAL A 462 6.27 -42.33 -5.15
N LEU A 463 7.38 -43.03 -4.92
CA LEU A 463 7.62 -43.85 -3.72
C LEU A 463 6.49 -44.86 -3.41
N GLY A 464 5.89 -45.44 -4.45
CA GLY A 464 4.82 -46.45 -4.32
C GLY A 464 3.43 -45.87 -3.99
N GLN A 465 3.27 -44.55 -3.99
CA GLN A 465 1.98 -43.88 -3.87
C GLN A 465 1.60 -43.21 -5.19
N THR A 466 0.32 -43.29 -5.54
CA THR A 466 -0.23 -42.71 -6.76
C THR A 466 -0.74 -41.29 -6.50
N TYR A 467 -0.41 -40.36 -7.40
CA TYR A 467 -0.82 -38.96 -7.38
C TYR A 467 -1.44 -38.60 -8.73
N ASN A 468 -2.48 -37.77 -8.71
CA ASN A 468 -3.17 -37.29 -9.91
C ASN A 468 -3.47 -35.78 -9.81
N GLY A 469 -2.55 -35.04 -9.17
CA GLY A 469 -2.62 -33.59 -9.05
C GLY A 469 -2.08 -32.90 -10.30
N VAL A 470 -2.43 -31.63 -10.48
CA VAL A 470 -1.87 -30.77 -11.53
C VAL A 470 -0.74 -29.94 -10.92
N MET A 471 0.47 -30.06 -11.47
CA MET A 471 1.57 -29.16 -11.21
C MET A 471 1.60 -28.08 -12.30
N GLN A 472 1.48 -26.81 -11.91
CA GLN A 472 1.56 -25.71 -12.87
C GLN A 472 2.97 -25.60 -13.49
N PRO A 473 3.09 -25.14 -14.74
CA PRO A 473 4.39 -24.86 -15.36
C PRO A 473 5.06 -23.65 -14.72
N PHE A 474 6.38 -23.71 -14.56
CA PHE A 474 7.21 -22.58 -14.11
C PHE A 474 8.15 -22.06 -15.19
N GLY A 475 8.16 -22.65 -16.39
CA GLY A 475 9.01 -22.21 -17.49
C GLY A 475 8.74 -20.77 -17.93
N GLN A 476 7.53 -20.24 -17.73
CA GLN A 476 7.22 -18.85 -18.05
C GLN A 476 7.47 -17.88 -16.87
N LYS A 477 7.84 -18.40 -15.70
CA LYS A 477 8.03 -17.62 -14.46
C LYS A 477 9.49 -17.51 -14.02
N LEU A 478 10.30 -18.52 -14.36
CA LEU A 478 11.69 -18.63 -13.95
C LEU A 478 12.61 -18.65 -15.16
N ASN A 479 13.67 -17.84 -15.11
CA ASN A 479 14.75 -17.87 -16.10
C ASN A 479 15.65 -19.11 -15.92
N ASP A 480 16.61 -19.33 -16.83
CA ASP A 480 17.42 -20.55 -16.82
C ASP A 480 18.29 -20.69 -15.57
N ALA A 481 18.87 -19.59 -15.09
CA ALA A 481 19.62 -19.54 -13.85
C ALA A 481 18.76 -19.85 -12.61
N GLN A 482 17.54 -19.34 -12.56
CA GLN A 482 16.58 -19.57 -11.48
C GLN A 482 16.06 -21.00 -11.46
N VAL A 483 15.78 -21.58 -12.63
CA VAL A 483 15.41 -22.99 -12.76
C VAL A 483 16.58 -23.88 -12.35
N ALA A 484 17.79 -23.60 -12.81
CA ALA A 484 18.99 -24.33 -12.40
C ALA A 484 19.17 -24.27 -10.88
N ALA A 485 19.06 -23.09 -10.27
CA ALA A 485 19.20 -22.90 -8.83
C ALA A 485 18.15 -23.67 -8.01
N VAL A 486 16.85 -23.55 -8.33
CA VAL A 486 15.80 -24.26 -7.58
C VAL A 486 15.87 -25.77 -7.76
N VAL A 487 16.17 -26.23 -8.98
CA VAL A 487 16.35 -27.66 -9.28
C VAL A 487 17.58 -28.19 -8.53
N ASN A 488 18.67 -27.43 -8.46
CA ASN A 488 19.85 -27.80 -7.68
C ASN A 488 19.52 -27.89 -6.19
N HIS A 489 18.78 -26.94 -5.64
CA HIS A 489 18.31 -27.01 -4.26
C HIS A 489 17.48 -28.28 -4.00
N GLU A 490 16.54 -28.62 -4.89
CA GLU A 490 15.71 -29.82 -4.76
C GLU A 490 16.51 -31.12 -4.88
N ARG A 491 17.55 -31.16 -5.74
CA ARG A 491 18.38 -32.35 -5.98
C ARG A 491 19.48 -32.58 -4.94
N THR A 492 19.85 -31.55 -4.18
CA THR A 492 20.93 -31.60 -3.18
C THR A 492 20.43 -31.45 -1.74
N SER A 493 19.17 -31.09 -1.54
CA SER A 493 18.57 -30.94 -0.22
C SER A 493 17.95 -32.24 0.31
N TRP A 494 17.75 -32.28 1.63
CA TRP A 494 16.98 -33.33 2.33
C TRP A 494 17.50 -34.77 2.14
N GLY A 495 18.79 -34.91 1.79
CA GLY A 495 19.42 -36.21 1.53
C GLY A 495 19.26 -36.70 0.08
N ASN A 496 18.75 -35.84 -0.82
CA ASN A 496 18.79 -36.08 -2.26
C ASN A 496 20.23 -35.95 -2.77
N ASN A 497 20.57 -36.74 -3.79
CA ASN A 497 21.91 -36.80 -4.37
C ASN A 497 21.86 -36.95 -5.90
N GLY A 498 20.90 -36.29 -6.56
CA GLY A 498 20.72 -36.40 -8.01
C GLY A 498 21.81 -35.71 -8.84
N GLY A 499 22.81 -35.07 -8.24
CA GLY A 499 23.78 -34.26 -8.98
C GLY A 499 23.21 -32.92 -9.45
N GLU A 500 24.11 -32.00 -9.79
CA GLU A 500 23.80 -30.62 -10.14
C GLU A 500 23.48 -30.44 -11.63
N VAL A 501 22.75 -29.39 -11.93
CA VAL A 501 22.22 -29.03 -13.23
C VAL A 501 22.76 -27.65 -13.59
N SER A 502 23.25 -27.48 -14.81
CA SER A 502 23.77 -26.20 -15.29
C SER A 502 22.69 -25.37 -15.99
N GLU A 503 22.92 -24.06 -16.11
CA GLU A 503 22.03 -23.14 -16.82
C GLU A 503 21.92 -23.52 -18.31
N GLU A 504 23.02 -23.98 -18.90
CA GLU A 504 23.05 -24.42 -20.30
C GLU A 504 22.14 -25.63 -20.54
N LEU A 505 22.14 -26.60 -19.61
CA LEU A 505 21.27 -27.77 -19.71
C LEU A 505 19.79 -27.38 -19.59
N VAL A 506 19.47 -26.39 -18.75
CA VAL A 506 18.10 -25.84 -18.66
C VAL A 506 17.70 -25.17 -19.98
N ALA A 507 18.58 -24.34 -20.54
CA ALA A 507 18.34 -23.67 -21.81
C ALA A 507 18.11 -24.68 -22.95
N GLU A 508 18.88 -25.77 -22.99
CA GLU A 508 18.68 -26.88 -23.94
C GLU A 508 17.29 -27.51 -23.80
N VAL A 509 16.91 -27.94 -22.60
CA VAL A 509 15.60 -28.59 -22.36
C VAL A 509 14.44 -27.63 -22.66
N ARG A 510 14.59 -26.35 -22.35
CA ARG A 510 13.61 -25.32 -22.69
C ARG A 510 13.39 -25.20 -24.19
N ALA A 511 14.48 -25.16 -24.96
CA ALA A 511 14.42 -25.15 -26.42
C ALA A 511 13.75 -26.41 -27.00
N GLU A 512 14.04 -27.59 -26.45
CA GLU A 512 13.42 -28.86 -26.87
C GLU A 512 11.90 -28.86 -26.64
N LEU A 513 11.43 -28.23 -25.57
CA LEU A 513 10.01 -28.07 -25.25
C LEU A 513 9.29 -27.02 -26.12
N GLY A 514 10.01 -26.34 -27.02
CA GLY A 514 9.46 -25.24 -27.82
C GLY A 514 9.06 -24.02 -26.97
N LEU A 515 9.58 -23.93 -25.74
CA LEU A 515 9.36 -22.79 -24.88
C LEU A 515 10.33 -21.68 -25.31
N PRO A 516 9.88 -20.41 -25.41
CA PRO A 516 10.75 -19.33 -25.82
C PRO A 516 11.92 -19.21 -24.84
N PRO A 517 13.16 -18.93 -25.32
CA PRO A 517 14.27 -18.62 -24.44
C PRO A 517 13.85 -17.42 -23.60
N PHE A 518 13.70 -17.67 -22.30
CA PHE A 518 13.33 -16.61 -21.38
C PHE A 518 14.57 -15.74 -21.24
N PRO A 519 14.58 -14.47 -21.67
CA PRO A 519 15.75 -13.66 -21.46
C PRO A 519 16.00 -13.62 -19.96
N ALA A 520 17.26 -13.72 -19.57
CA ALA A 520 17.71 -12.99 -18.40
C ALA A 520 17.05 -11.60 -18.52
N GLY A 521 16.06 -11.27 -17.68
CA GLY A 521 15.22 -10.08 -17.92
C GLY A 521 13.72 -10.18 -17.72
N GLY A 522 13.10 -11.34 -17.57
CA GLY A 522 11.84 -11.39 -16.82
C GLY A 522 10.56 -10.87 -17.49
N ALA A 523 10.44 -10.77 -18.82
CA ALA A 523 9.13 -10.59 -19.45
C ALA A 523 8.47 -11.92 -19.80
N GLU A 524 7.35 -12.22 -19.15
CA GLU A 524 6.39 -13.21 -19.63
C GLU A 524 5.76 -12.70 -20.94
N PRO A 525 5.80 -13.48 -22.05
CA PRO A 525 5.03 -13.14 -23.25
C PRO A 525 3.56 -12.98 -22.86
N VAL A 526 2.96 -11.84 -23.19
CA VAL A 526 1.56 -11.62 -22.83
C VAL A 526 0.71 -12.60 -23.64
N PRO A 527 -0.12 -13.44 -22.99
CA PRO A 527 -0.99 -14.36 -23.68
C PRO A 527 -1.85 -13.63 -24.72
N GLN A 528 -2.01 -14.22 -25.90
CA GLN A 528 -2.77 -13.59 -26.97
C GLN A 528 -4.20 -13.28 -26.54
N ASP A 529 -4.85 -14.13 -25.75
CA ASP A 529 -6.20 -13.87 -25.25
C ASP A 529 -6.25 -12.63 -24.34
N GLU A 530 -5.19 -12.37 -23.59
CA GLU A 530 -5.06 -11.19 -22.77
C GLU A 530 -4.81 -9.93 -23.63
N LEU A 531 -3.92 -10.01 -24.61
CA LEU A 531 -3.70 -8.93 -25.59
C LEU A 531 -4.96 -8.62 -26.39
N MET A 532 -5.74 -9.63 -26.77
CA MET A 532 -7.03 -9.46 -27.43
C MET A 532 -8.02 -8.70 -26.53
N LYS A 533 -8.11 -9.02 -25.23
CA LYS A 533 -8.97 -8.30 -24.27
C LYS A 533 -8.51 -6.86 -24.06
N VAL A 534 -7.19 -6.62 -23.99
CA VAL A 534 -6.63 -5.25 -23.91
C VAL A 534 -6.96 -4.48 -25.18
N GLY A 535 -6.71 -5.09 -26.33
CA GLY A 535 -6.93 -4.48 -27.63
C GLY A 535 -8.39 -4.17 -27.92
N ASP A 536 -9.32 -5.04 -27.56
CA ASP A 536 -10.77 -4.82 -27.70
C ASP A 536 -11.21 -3.54 -26.96
N ARG A 537 -10.72 -3.33 -25.74
CA ARG A 537 -11.02 -2.12 -24.95
C ARG A 537 -10.42 -0.87 -25.59
N VAL A 538 -9.17 -0.93 -26.01
CA VAL A 538 -8.48 0.21 -26.64
C VAL A 538 -9.12 0.54 -27.99
N TYR A 539 -9.54 -0.48 -28.74
CA TYR A 539 -10.19 -0.35 -30.03
C TYR A 539 -11.53 0.41 -29.96
N GLY A 540 -12.18 0.45 -28.80
CA GLY A 540 -13.36 1.30 -28.58
C GLY A 540 -13.13 2.78 -28.97
N ALA A 541 -11.90 3.29 -28.82
CA ALA A 541 -11.54 4.64 -29.27
C ALA A 541 -11.38 4.76 -30.81
N CYS A 542 -11.17 3.64 -31.51
CA CYS A 542 -11.00 3.56 -32.96
C CYS A 542 -12.33 3.38 -33.70
N VAL A 543 -13.38 2.87 -33.03
CA VAL A 543 -14.69 2.53 -33.63
C VAL A 543 -15.35 3.73 -34.33
N SER A 544 -15.19 4.94 -33.81
CA SER A 544 -15.80 6.15 -34.38
C SER A 544 -15.32 6.47 -35.80
N CYS A 545 -14.18 5.93 -36.22
CA CYS A 545 -13.62 6.09 -37.57
C CYS A 545 -13.56 4.77 -38.34
N HIS A 546 -13.20 3.66 -37.67
CA HIS A 546 -12.97 2.37 -38.32
C HIS A 546 -14.19 1.44 -38.32
N GLY A 547 -15.30 1.82 -37.68
CA GLY A 547 -16.46 0.94 -37.50
C GLY A 547 -16.21 -0.14 -36.44
N ALA A 548 -17.28 -0.78 -35.97
CA ALA A 548 -17.18 -1.87 -35.00
C ALA A 548 -16.73 -3.20 -35.65
N ASP A 549 -16.91 -3.31 -36.96
CA ASP A 549 -16.53 -4.42 -37.83
C ASP A 549 -15.20 -4.18 -38.56
N GLY A 550 -14.55 -3.04 -38.33
CA GLY A 550 -13.27 -2.70 -38.94
C GLY A 550 -13.35 -2.35 -40.42
N GLU A 551 -14.54 -2.18 -41.01
CA GLU A 551 -14.72 -1.88 -42.43
C GLU A 551 -14.38 -0.43 -42.81
N GLY A 552 -14.28 0.47 -41.81
CA GLY A 552 -14.07 1.90 -42.03
C GLY A 552 -15.36 2.67 -42.30
N LEU A 553 -15.40 3.93 -41.88
CA LEU A 553 -16.46 4.88 -42.24
C LEU A 553 -15.96 5.87 -43.29
N ASP A 554 -16.77 6.11 -44.32
CA ASP A 554 -16.50 7.06 -45.41
C ASP A 554 -15.11 6.85 -46.09
N ASP A 555 -14.24 7.87 -46.07
CA ASP A 555 -12.91 7.88 -46.68
C ASP A 555 -11.82 7.22 -45.80
N VAL A 556 -12.18 6.66 -44.63
CA VAL A 556 -11.24 5.98 -43.73
C VAL A 556 -10.96 4.56 -44.22
N ARG A 557 -9.67 4.20 -44.35
CA ARG A 557 -9.26 2.88 -44.82
C ARG A 557 -9.79 1.76 -43.91
N SER A 558 -10.36 0.73 -44.53
CA SER A 558 -10.76 -0.52 -43.86
C SER A 558 -9.55 -1.19 -43.20
N LEU A 559 -9.76 -1.72 -42.00
CA LEU A 559 -8.80 -2.57 -41.27
C LEU A 559 -9.02 -4.05 -41.58
N ALA A 560 -10.19 -4.42 -42.10
CA ALA A 560 -10.52 -5.79 -42.49
C ALA A 560 -9.69 -6.25 -43.70
N ASN A 561 -9.06 -7.41 -43.59
CA ASN A 561 -8.14 -7.99 -44.59
C ASN A 561 -7.04 -7.01 -45.07
N ASN A 562 -6.64 -6.04 -44.23
CA ASN A 562 -5.74 -4.98 -44.64
C ASN A 562 -4.26 -5.45 -44.56
N PRO A 563 -3.52 -5.47 -45.69
CA PRO A 563 -2.14 -5.94 -45.72
C PRO A 563 -1.18 -5.13 -44.85
N THR A 564 -1.44 -3.85 -44.63
CA THR A 564 -0.64 -3.00 -43.74
C THR A 564 -0.81 -3.41 -42.28
N VAL A 565 -2.04 -3.75 -41.87
CA VAL A 565 -2.35 -4.18 -40.51
C VAL A 565 -1.79 -5.58 -40.23
N ILE A 566 -1.94 -6.52 -41.19
CA ILE A 566 -1.46 -7.92 -41.09
C ILE A 566 0.06 -8.01 -41.26
N GLY A 567 0.64 -7.14 -42.08
CA GLY A 567 2.04 -7.14 -42.46
C GLY A 567 2.97 -6.60 -41.38
N ASP A 568 3.78 -5.61 -41.73
CA ASP A 568 4.82 -5.05 -40.87
C ASP A 568 4.22 -4.26 -39.69
N VAL A 569 4.54 -4.72 -38.48
CA VAL A 569 4.13 -4.09 -37.22
C VAL A 569 4.68 -2.66 -37.14
N ALA A 570 5.91 -2.43 -37.61
CA ALA A 570 6.54 -1.11 -37.54
C ALA A 570 5.78 -0.07 -38.37
N GLN A 571 5.28 -0.46 -39.55
CA GLN A 571 4.47 0.40 -40.40
C GLN A 571 3.14 0.78 -39.70
N THR A 572 2.48 -0.19 -39.06
CA THR A 572 1.21 0.07 -38.35
C THR A 572 1.44 0.96 -37.13
N VAL A 573 2.54 0.75 -36.38
CA VAL A 573 2.92 1.62 -35.25
C VAL A 573 3.18 3.05 -35.74
N ALA A 574 3.89 3.23 -36.86
CA ALA A 574 4.15 4.55 -37.43
C ALA A 574 2.85 5.29 -37.79
N VAL A 575 1.87 4.61 -38.40
CA VAL A 575 0.55 5.17 -38.71
C VAL A 575 -0.17 5.59 -37.42
N LEU A 576 -0.22 4.73 -36.41
CA LEU A 576 -0.83 5.06 -35.11
C LEU A 576 -0.11 6.21 -34.39
N HIS A 577 1.17 6.45 -34.68
CA HIS A 577 1.95 7.57 -34.16
C HIS A 577 1.81 8.87 -34.97
N GLY A 578 1.03 8.85 -36.06
CA GLY A 578 0.65 10.03 -36.84
C GLY A 578 1.14 10.05 -38.29
N ALA A 579 1.72 8.96 -38.79
CA ALA A 579 2.10 8.87 -40.19
C ALA A 579 0.86 8.80 -41.11
N GLU A 580 1.06 9.10 -42.39
CA GLU A 580 0.02 9.03 -43.44
C GLU A 580 -1.25 9.86 -43.16
N GLY A 581 -1.16 10.92 -42.35
CA GLY A 581 -2.29 11.79 -42.01
C GLY A 581 -3.24 11.22 -40.97
N HIS A 582 -2.90 10.09 -40.34
CA HIS A 582 -3.66 9.50 -39.25
C HIS A 582 -3.46 10.30 -37.94
N PRO A 583 -4.48 10.42 -37.05
CA PRO A 583 -4.30 11.02 -35.74
C PRO A 583 -3.27 10.24 -34.89
N ALA A 584 -2.43 10.92 -34.10
CA ALA A 584 -1.38 10.29 -33.30
C ALA A 584 -1.90 9.57 -32.04
N MET A 585 -2.88 8.68 -32.21
CA MET A 585 -3.61 7.98 -31.14
C MET A 585 -2.76 6.95 -30.41
N GLY A 586 -1.67 6.47 -31.01
CA GLY A 586 -0.75 5.51 -30.41
C GLY A 586 0.27 6.12 -29.44
N LYS A 587 0.51 7.43 -29.50
CA LYS A 587 1.45 8.12 -28.60
C LYS A 587 1.07 8.05 -27.11
N PRO A 588 -0.20 8.26 -26.70
CA PRO A 588 -0.58 8.18 -25.29
C PRO A 588 -0.72 6.75 -24.74
N LEU A 589 -0.67 5.73 -25.59
CA LEU A 589 -0.85 4.32 -25.19
C LEU A 589 0.43 3.75 -24.57
N SER A 590 0.33 2.89 -23.57
CA SER A 590 1.47 2.08 -23.11
C SER A 590 1.89 1.06 -24.19
N ALA A 591 3.11 0.51 -24.09
CA ALA A 591 3.58 -0.49 -25.06
C ALA A 591 2.65 -1.71 -25.10
N ARG A 592 2.08 -2.12 -23.96
CA ARG A 592 1.08 -3.18 -23.87
C ARG A 592 -0.25 -2.83 -24.49
N GLN A 593 -0.76 -1.62 -24.27
CA GLN A 593 -2.01 -1.17 -24.89
C GLN A 593 -1.89 -1.11 -26.42
N LEU A 594 -0.76 -0.60 -26.89
CA LEU A 594 -0.46 -0.53 -28.31
C LEU A 594 -0.26 -1.95 -28.90
N ALA A 595 0.47 -2.83 -28.22
CA ALA A 595 0.59 -4.24 -28.58
C ALA A 595 -0.77 -4.97 -28.58
N GLY A 596 -1.63 -4.67 -27.62
CA GLY A 596 -2.98 -5.20 -27.51
C GLY A 596 -3.86 -4.76 -28.68
N VAL A 597 -3.95 -3.46 -28.97
CA VAL A 597 -4.77 -2.97 -30.09
C VAL A 597 -4.24 -3.46 -31.43
N LEU A 598 -2.92 -3.55 -31.62
CA LEU A 598 -2.32 -4.16 -32.80
C LEU A 598 -2.68 -5.63 -32.92
N THR A 599 -2.55 -6.40 -31.83
CA THR A 599 -2.93 -7.82 -31.80
C THR A 599 -4.41 -8.02 -32.11
N TYR A 600 -5.28 -7.18 -31.54
CA TYR A 600 -6.72 -7.21 -31.78
C TYR A 600 -7.06 -6.91 -33.23
N MET A 601 -6.53 -5.83 -33.82
CA MET A 601 -6.75 -5.51 -35.23
C MET A 601 -6.23 -6.63 -36.14
N ARG A 602 -5.11 -7.25 -35.80
CA ARG A 602 -4.47 -8.33 -36.57
C ARG A 602 -5.16 -9.69 -36.48
N ASN A 603 -6.05 -9.87 -35.51
CA ASN A 603 -6.76 -11.13 -35.25
C ASN A 603 -8.29 -10.95 -35.19
N SER A 604 -8.78 -9.81 -35.70
CA SER A 604 -10.19 -9.48 -35.83
C SER A 604 -10.50 -9.12 -37.28
N PHE A 605 -11.79 -8.98 -37.63
CA PHE A 605 -12.22 -8.46 -38.94
C PHE A 605 -11.73 -9.33 -40.13
N GLY A 606 -11.57 -10.63 -39.93
CA GLY A 606 -11.05 -11.56 -40.94
C GLY A 606 -9.52 -11.58 -41.06
N ASN A 607 -8.80 -10.81 -40.24
CA ASN A 607 -7.35 -10.84 -40.17
C ASN A 607 -6.87 -12.02 -39.33
N GLU A 608 -5.77 -12.65 -39.75
CA GLU A 608 -5.05 -13.66 -38.97
C GLU A 608 -3.55 -13.34 -39.00
N ALA A 609 -2.97 -13.05 -37.83
CA ALA A 609 -1.53 -12.82 -37.71
C ALA A 609 -1.05 -13.13 -36.28
N SER A 610 0.27 -13.28 -36.10
CA SER A 610 0.86 -13.45 -34.78
C SER A 610 0.55 -12.27 -33.85
N ALA A 611 0.37 -12.57 -32.57
CA ALA A 611 0.24 -11.55 -31.53
C ALA A 611 1.49 -10.66 -31.49
N VAL A 612 1.26 -9.36 -31.35
CA VAL A 612 2.31 -8.36 -31.20
C VAL A 612 2.63 -8.25 -29.72
N GLN A 613 3.90 -8.37 -29.34
CA GLN A 613 4.31 -8.31 -27.94
C GLN A 613 4.64 -6.87 -27.52
N PRO A 614 4.42 -6.49 -26.23
CA PRO A 614 4.75 -5.14 -25.74
C PRO A 614 6.21 -4.75 -25.98
N GLU A 615 7.14 -5.68 -25.83
CA GLU A 615 8.57 -5.45 -26.05
C GLU A 615 8.91 -5.15 -27.52
N GLU A 616 8.20 -5.79 -28.46
CA GLU A 616 8.35 -5.50 -29.89
C GLU A 616 7.91 -4.06 -30.20
N VAL A 617 6.81 -3.62 -29.61
CA VAL A 617 6.33 -2.23 -29.74
C VAL A 617 7.35 -1.25 -29.19
N GLU A 618 7.97 -1.54 -28.04
CA GLU A 618 8.93 -0.64 -27.43
C GLU A 618 10.22 -0.51 -28.23
N ARG A 619 10.68 -1.62 -28.81
CA ARG A 619 11.79 -1.62 -29.78
C ARG A 619 11.47 -0.72 -30.97
N ILE A 620 10.29 -0.91 -31.59
CA ILE A 620 9.85 -0.10 -32.74
C ILE A 620 9.74 1.38 -32.38
N ARG A 621 9.21 1.72 -31.19
CA ARG A 621 9.11 3.11 -30.72
C ARG A 621 10.47 3.78 -30.56
N THR A 622 11.46 3.02 -30.11
CA THR A 622 12.83 3.51 -29.99
C THR A 622 13.45 3.78 -31.36
N GLU A 623 13.15 2.94 -32.36
CA GLU A 623 13.62 3.11 -33.74
C GLU A 623 12.92 4.27 -34.49
N LEU A 624 11.69 4.62 -34.09
CA LEU A 624 10.92 5.73 -34.67
C LEU A 624 11.26 7.11 -34.08
N LYS A 625 11.99 7.17 -32.96
CA LYS A 625 12.52 8.41 -32.36
C LYS A 625 13.82 8.82 -33.05
#